data_AF-A0A819CHJ9-F1
#
_entry.id   AF-A0A819CHJ9-F1
#
_cell.length_a   1.000
_cell.length_b   1.000
_cell.length_c   1.000
_cell.angle_alpha   90.00
_cell.angle_beta   90.00
_cell.angle_gamma   90.00
#
_symmetry.space_group_name_H-M   'P 1'
#
loop_
_entity.id
_entity.type
_entity.pdbx_description
1 polymer ?
#
loop_
_entity_poly.entity_id
_entity_poly.type
_entity_poly.pdbx_seq_one_letter_code
_entity_poly.pdbx_strand_id
1 'polypeptide(L)'
;MSIFGYSTYRKMKLLHTCIQPMSSENSSVHVRKRDRELLKMVLGGEVAVNLATLFPYAFIILETAIKTYIGVNKSIDHIRIESFLLSIASFLHLLNSTSHFYIFSAISKAFRKDVKQLIQSTW
;
A
#
# COMPACT_ATOMS: atom_id res chain seq x y z
N MET A 1 6.20 -4.11 31.90
CA MET A 1 6.91 -4.08 30.61
C MET A 1 7.57 -5.41 30.21
N SER A 2 7.88 -6.31 31.15
CA SER A 2 8.55 -7.60 30.85
C SER A 2 7.66 -8.68 30.19
N ILE A 3 6.34 -8.60 30.37
CA ILE A 3 5.37 -9.57 29.83
C ILE A 3 5.24 -9.45 28.30
N PHE A 4 5.28 -8.24 27.76
CA PHE A 4 5.26 -8.01 26.31
C PHE A 4 6.54 -8.52 25.64
N GLY A 5 7.70 -8.37 26.28
CA GLY A 5 8.96 -8.92 25.77
C GLY A 5 8.94 -10.45 25.65
N TYR A 6 8.41 -11.14 26.67
CA TYR A 6 8.30 -12.61 26.65
C TYR A 6 7.33 -13.11 25.57
N SER A 7 6.20 -12.43 25.37
CA SER A 7 5.25 -12.77 24.30
C SER A 7 5.85 -12.55 22.90
N THR A 8 6.63 -11.49 22.70
CA THR A 8 7.31 -11.21 21.44
C THR A 8 8.39 -12.26 21.15
N TYR A 9 9.20 -12.62 22.14
CA TYR A 9 10.24 -13.65 22.00
C TYR A 9 9.65 -15.03 21.65
N ARG A 10 8.52 -15.39 22.26
CA ARG A 10 7.82 -16.66 21.97
C ARG A 10 7.26 -16.70 20.55
N LYS A 11 6.71 -15.58 20.05
CA LYS A 11 6.24 -15.46 18.65
C LYS A 11 7.40 -15.51 17.64
N MET A 12 8.54 -14.92 17.99
CA MET A 12 9.76 -14.95 17.15
C MET A 12 10.33 -16.36 17.01
N LYS A 13 10.34 -17.14 18.10
CA LYS A 13 10.80 -18.54 18.09
C LYS A 13 9.90 -19.45 17.24
N LEU A 14 8.59 -19.18 17.21
CA LEU A 14 7.62 -19.87 16.34
C LEU A 14 7.79 -19.48 14.86
N LEU A 15 8.08 -18.22 14.57
CA LEU A 15 8.41 -17.78 13.21
C LEU A 15 9.69 -18.46 12.69
N HIS A 16 10.75 -18.54 13.50
CA HIS A 16 11.99 -19.21 13.10
C HIS A 16 11.83 -20.71 12.87
N THR A 17 10.90 -21.37 13.56
CA THR A 17 10.60 -22.80 13.34
C THR A 17 9.68 -23.02 12.13
N CYS A 18 8.81 -22.07 11.78
CA CYS A 18 8.05 -22.09 10.51
C CYS A 18 8.88 -21.73 9.28
N ILE A 19 10.03 -21.07 9.43
CA ILE A 19 10.92 -20.66 8.32
C ILE A 19 11.90 -21.77 7.94
N GLN A 20 12.05 -22.84 8.72
CA GLN A 20 12.74 -24.03 8.22
C GLN A 20 11.90 -24.66 7.11
N PRO A 21 12.38 -24.69 5.86
CA PRO A 21 11.64 -25.34 4.79
C PRO A 21 11.66 -26.83 5.08
N MET A 22 10.54 -27.40 5.50
CA MET A 22 10.36 -28.85 5.38
C MET A 22 10.47 -29.18 3.89
N SER A 23 11.60 -29.81 3.56
CA SER A 23 11.95 -30.31 2.23
C SER A 23 10.88 -31.28 1.74
N SER A 24 9.87 -30.74 1.07
CA SER A 24 8.86 -31.48 0.35
C SER A 24 8.70 -30.77 -0.98
N GLU A 25 9.03 -31.42 -2.09
CA GLU A 25 8.99 -30.81 -3.43
C GLU A 25 7.62 -30.20 -3.77
N ASN A 26 6.54 -30.66 -3.13
CA ASN A 26 5.21 -30.09 -3.28
C ASN A 26 5.03 -28.74 -2.55
N SER A 27 5.73 -28.50 -1.44
CA SER A 27 5.64 -27.23 -0.69
C SER A 27 6.38 -26.12 -1.42
N SER A 28 7.53 -26.41 -2.04
CA SER A 28 8.29 -25.43 -2.82
C SER A 28 7.53 -24.92 -4.05
N VAL A 29 6.78 -25.78 -4.73
CA VAL A 29 5.91 -25.39 -5.87
C VAL A 29 4.75 -24.51 -5.40
N HIS A 30 4.18 -24.79 -4.22
CA HIS A 30 3.08 -24.00 -3.68
C HIS A 30 3.54 -22.61 -3.20
N VAL A 31 4.71 -22.53 -2.57
CA VAL A 31 5.36 -21.26 -2.18
C VAL A 31 5.66 -20.42 -3.44
N ARG A 32 6.22 -21.04 -4.48
CA ARG A 32 6.56 -20.33 -5.73
C ARG A 32 5.34 -19.81 -6.49
N LYS A 33 4.18 -20.50 -6.40
CA LYS A 33 2.91 -19.99 -6.95
C LYS A 33 2.39 -18.78 -6.17
N ARG A 34 2.45 -18.83 -4.83
CA ARG A 34 2.05 -17.72 -3.96
C ARG A 34 2.93 -16.48 -4.20
N ASP A 35 4.25 -16.65 -4.32
CA ASP A 35 5.17 -15.56 -4.62
C ASP A 35 4.90 -14.92 -5.98
N ARG A 36 4.53 -15.72 -6.98
CA ARG A 36 4.16 -15.20 -8.31
C ARG A 36 2.84 -14.41 -8.29
N GLU A 37 1.87 -14.83 -7.49
CA GLU A 37 0.62 -14.08 -7.29
C GLU A 37 0.86 -12.77 -6.54
N LEU A 38 1.71 -12.79 -5.50
CA LEU A 38 2.17 -11.59 -4.79
C LEU A 38 2.92 -10.65 -5.73
N LEU A 39 3.82 -11.18 -6.57
CA LEU A 39 4.57 -10.37 -7.54
C LEU A 39 3.62 -9.70 -8.54
N LYS A 40 2.64 -10.43 -9.10
CA LYS A 40 1.63 -9.83 -10.00
C LYS A 40 0.81 -8.76 -9.30
N MET A 41 0.54 -8.94 -8.01
CA MET A 41 -0.21 -7.99 -7.22
C MET A 41 0.57 -6.69 -6.99
N VAL A 42 1.83 -6.79 -6.58
CA VAL A 42 2.74 -5.66 -6.36
C VAL A 42 3.01 -4.96 -7.69
N LEU A 43 3.42 -5.69 -8.74
CA LEU A 43 3.77 -5.09 -10.03
C LEU A 43 2.56 -4.51 -10.78
N GLY A 44 1.40 -5.16 -10.68
CA GLY A 44 0.24 -4.80 -11.49
C GLY A 44 -0.71 -3.83 -10.80
N GLY A 45 -1.02 -4.06 -9.53
CA GLY A 45 -1.97 -3.24 -8.79
C GLY A 45 -1.31 -2.04 -8.13
N GLU A 46 -0.26 -2.29 -7.35
CA GLU A 46 0.36 -1.26 -6.52
C GLU A 46 1.14 -0.24 -7.36
N VAL A 47 1.92 -0.70 -8.35
CA VAL A 47 2.63 0.21 -9.26
C VAL A 47 1.68 1.04 -10.11
N ALA A 48 0.60 0.44 -10.64
CA ALA A 48 -0.35 1.17 -11.47
C ALA A 48 -1.12 2.24 -10.68
N VAL A 49 -1.55 1.91 -9.45
CA VAL A 49 -2.23 2.87 -8.59
C VAL A 49 -1.27 3.97 -8.15
N ASN A 50 -0.05 3.62 -7.73
CA ASN A 50 0.96 4.62 -7.37
C ASN A 50 1.30 5.55 -8.55
N LEU A 51 1.42 5.04 -9.77
CA LEU A 51 1.61 5.90 -10.95
C LEU A 51 0.40 6.81 -11.18
N ALA A 52 -0.82 6.31 -11.03
CA ALA A 52 -2.03 7.09 -11.26
C ALA A 52 -2.28 8.19 -10.22
N THR A 53 -1.95 7.95 -8.94
CA THR A 53 -2.22 8.90 -7.85
C THR A 53 -1.01 9.71 -7.42
N LEU A 54 0.17 9.10 -7.36
CA LEU A 54 1.37 9.76 -6.81
C LEU A 54 2.05 10.65 -7.85
N PHE A 55 2.06 10.25 -9.13
CA PHE A 55 2.70 11.02 -10.19
C PHE A 55 2.04 12.39 -10.42
N PRO A 56 0.70 12.51 -10.56
CA PRO A 56 0.06 13.82 -10.73
C PRO A 56 0.21 14.69 -9.48
N TYR A 57 0.14 14.07 -8.29
CA TYR A 57 0.33 14.76 -7.02
C TYR A 57 1.72 15.38 -6.90
N ALA A 58 2.77 14.59 -7.15
CA ALA A 58 4.16 15.06 -7.13
C ALA A 58 4.40 16.16 -8.16
N PHE A 59 3.82 16.05 -9.36
CA PHE A 59 3.95 17.06 -10.39
C PHE A 59 3.30 18.40 -9.99
N ILE A 60 2.07 18.36 -9.45
CA ILE A 60 1.37 19.57 -8.98
C ILE A 60 2.15 20.25 -7.85
N ILE A 61 2.68 19.47 -6.89
CA ILE A 61 3.49 20.03 -5.79
C ILE A 61 4.79 20.65 -6.32
N LEU A 62 5.49 19.98 -7.24
CA LEU A 62 6.70 20.51 -7.82
C LEU A 62 6.44 21.84 -8.56
N GLU A 63 5.36 21.89 -9.35
CA GLU A 63 4.96 23.08 -10.09
C GLU A 63 4.64 24.26 -9.14
N THR A 64 3.85 24.00 -8.09
CA THR A 64 3.52 25.01 -7.08
C THR A 64 4.77 25.49 -6.31
N ALA A 65 5.70 24.60 -5.99
CA ALA A 65 6.96 24.94 -5.31
C ALA A 65 7.86 25.82 -6.19
N ILE A 66 8.02 25.48 -7.47
CA ILE A 66 8.81 26.26 -8.44
C ILE A 66 8.21 27.66 -8.61
N LYS A 67 6.88 27.76 -8.79
CA LYS A 67 6.20 29.05 -8.96
C LYS A 67 6.33 29.95 -7.72
N THR A 68 6.31 29.35 -6.53
CA THR A 68 6.50 30.07 -5.26
C THR A 68 7.93 30.60 -5.15
N TYR A 69 8.93 29.80 -5.53
CA TYR A 69 10.34 30.21 -5.50
C TYR A 69 10.66 31.36 -6.47
N ILE A 70 10.09 31.34 -7.67
CA ILE A 70 10.35 32.34 -8.72
C ILE A 70 9.59 33.66 -8.46
N GLY A 71 8.64 33.69 -7.52
CA GLY A 71 7.90 34.91 -7.19
C GLY A 71 7.00 35.38 -8.34
N VAL A 72 6.39 34.44 -9.07
CA VAL A 72 5.51 34.77 -10.20
C VAL A 72 4.26 35.49 -9.68
N ASN A 73 3.99 36.71 -10.17
CA ASN A 73 2.73 37.40 -9.91
C ASN A 73 1.58 36.62 -10.56
N LYS A 74 0.82 35.89 -9.74
CA LYS A 74 -0.32 35.07 -10.19
C LYS A 74 -1.59 35.93 -10.24
N SER A 75 -2.37 35.77 -11.30
CA SER A 75 -3.75 36.28 -11.32
C SER A 75 -4.59 35.57 -10.26
N ILE A 76 -5.62 36.24 -9.75
CA ILE A 76 -6.58 35.70 -8.77
C ILE A 76 -7.22 34.40 -9.29
N ASP A 77 -7.53 34.32 -10.58
CA ASP A 77 -8.11 33.11 -11.19
C ASP A 77 -7.11 31.94 -11.18
N HIS A 78 -5.83 32.23 -11.37
CA HIS A 78 -4.78 31.20 -11.35
C HIS A 78 -4.61 30.58 -9.96
N ILE A 79 -4.69 31.43 -8.91
CA ILE A 79 -4.63 31.00 -7.52
C ILE A 79 -5.82 30.08 -7.17
N ARG A 80 -7.02 30.41 -7.69
CA ARG A 80 -8.23 29.57 -7.49
C ARG A 80 -8.07 28.20 -8.14
N ILE A 81 -7.58 28.14 -9.38
CA ILE A 81 -7.36 26.88 -10.10
C ILE A 81 -6.31 26.02 -9.39
N GLU A 82 -5.21 26.62 -8.95
CA GLU A 82 -4.14 25.92 -8.23
C GLU A 82 -4.63 25.34 -6.90
N SER A 83 -5.44 26.11 -6.15
CA SER A 83 -6.04 25.64 -4.89
C SER A 83 -7.02 24.47 -5.11
N PHE A 84 -7.78 24.51 -6.19
CA PHE A 84 -8.66 23.41 -6.58
C PHE A 84 -7.86 22.14 -6.97
N LEU A 85 -6.82 22.30 -7.77
CA LEU A 85 -5.91 21.21 -8.14
C LEU A 85 -5.23 20.58 -6.91
N LEU A 86 -4.76 21.40 -5.97
CA LEU A 86 -4.20 20.92 -4.70
C LEU A 86 -5.20 20.12 -3.86
N SER A 87 -6.47 20.53 -3.85
CA SER A 87 -7.53 19.81 -3.15
C SER A 87 -7.78 18.44 -3.77
N ILE A 88 -7.86 18.36 -5.10
CA ILE A 88 -7.97 17.09 -5.83
C ILE A 88 -6.75 16.20 -5.57
N ALA A 89 -5.55 16.78 -5.64
CA ALA A 89 -4.31 16.06 -5.45
C ALA A 89 -4.24 15.45 -4.04
N SER A 90 -4.63 16.23 -3.01
CA SER A 90 -4.70 15.76 -1.62
C SER A 90 -5.72 14.63 -1.44
N PHE A 91 -6.87 14.73 -2.11
CA PHE A 91 -7.88 13.68 -2.11
C PHE A 91 -7.37 12.38 -2.77
N LEU A 92 -6.70 12.49 -3.92
CA LEU A 92 -6.08 11.34 -4.60
C LEU A 92 -4.99 10.69 -3.75
N HIS A 93 -4.20 11.50 -3.03
CA HIS A 93 -3.19 11.01 -2.10
C HIS A 93 -3.83 10.23 -0.93
N LEU A 94 -4.92 10.75 -0.36
CA LEU A 94 -5.68 10.07 0.68
C LEU A 94 -6.23 8.73 0.19
N LEU A 95 -6.83 8.71 -1.02
CA LEU A 95 -7.31 7.47 -1.63
C LEU A 95 -6.17 6.46 -1.82
N ASN A 96 -4.98 6.91 -2.18
CA ASN A 96 -3.83 6.02 -2.29
C ASN A 96 -3.47 5.33 -0.97
N SER A 97 -3.59 6.01 0.18
CA SER A 97 -3.34 5.38 1.48
C SER A 97 -4.26 4.18 1.76
N THR A 98 -5.49 4.23 1.24
CA THR A 98 -6.48 3.15 1.36
C THR A 98 -6.42 2.14 0.22
N SER A 99 -5.76 2.50 -0.90
CA SER A 99 -5.77 1.73 -2.13
C SER A 99 -5.15 0.34 -1.93
N HIS A 100 -4.07 0.25 -1.15
CA HIS A 100 -3.41 -1.02 -0.85
C HIS A 100 -4.41 -2.04 -0.31
N PHE A 101 -5.23 -1.65 0.68
CA PHE A 101 -6.24 -2.55 1.25
C PHE A 101 -7.24 -3.07 0.20
N TYR A 102 -7.74 -2.18 -0.67
CA TYR A 102 -8.66 -2.56 -1.73
C TYR A 102 -8.00 -3.42 -2.81
N ILE A 103 -6.75 -3.14 -3.18
CA ILE A 103 -5.96 -3.94 -4.13
C ILE A 103 -5.72 -5.35 -3.52
N PHE A 104 -5.36 -5.44 -2.24
CA PHE A 104 -5.19 -6.72 -1.51
C PHE A 104 -6.49 -7.52 -1.49
N SER A 105 -7.62 -6.86 -1.22
CA SER A 105 -8.95 -7.50 -1.20
C SER A 105 -9.43 -7.94 -2.59
N ALA A 106 -9.12 -7.18 -3.65
CA ALA A 106 -9.53 -7.49 -5.02
C ALA A 106 -8.71 -8.65 -5.63
N ILE A 107 -7.41 -8.71 -5.37
CA ILE A 107 -6.50 -9.63 -6.05
C ILE A 107 -6.28 -10.93 -5.26
N SER A 108 -6.05 -10.83 -3.95
CA SER A 108 -5.66 -12.00 -3.14
C SER A 108 -6.87 -12.77 -2.61
N LYS A 109 -7.09 -13.99 -3.15
CA LYS A 109 -8.09 -14.92 -2.62
C LYS A 109 -7.80 -15.34 -1.18
N ALA A 110 -6.52 -15.47 -0.81
CA ALA A 110 -6.11 -15.81 0.54
C ALA A 110 -6.45 -14.68 1.52
N PHE A 111 -6.15 -13.44 1.16
CA PHE A 111 -6.48 -12.27 1.97
C PHE A 111 -7.98 -12.14 2.21
N ARG A 112 -8.81 -12.37 1.18
CA ARG A 112 -10.28 -12.38 1.34
C ARG A 112 -10.76 -13.46 2.32
N LYS A 113 -10.14 -14.63 2.32
CA LYS A 113 -10.48 -15.72 3.23
C LYS A 113 -10.15 -15.34 4.67
N ASP A 114 -8.98 -14.77 4.90
CA ASP A 114 -8.52 -14.32 6.22
C ASP A 114 -9.39 -13.17 6.76
N VAL A 115 -9.72 -12.17 5.93
CA VAL A 115 -10.62 -11.06 6.31
C VAL A 115 -12.02 -11.59 6.64
N LYS A 116 -12.57 -12.50 5.84
CA LYS A 116 -13.89 -13.10 6.11
C LYS A 116 -13.89 -13.89 7.42
N GLN A 117 -12.82 -14.64 7.68
CA GLN A 117 -12.66 -15.40 8.92
C GLN A 117 -12.50 -14.48 10.13
N LEU A 118 -11.81 -13.35 9.96
CA LEU A 118 -11.68 -12.33 11.00
C LEU A 118 -13.04 -11.73 11.35
N ILE A 119 -13.80 -11.27 10.33
CA ILE A 119 -15.16 -10.71 10.50
C ILE A 119 -16.11 -11.71 11.17
N GLN A 120 -16.03 -12.99 10.81
CA GLN A 120 -16.83 -14.07 11.42
C GLN A 120 -16.43 -14.37 12.86
N SER A 121 -15.22 -14.00 13.31
CA SER A 121 -14.78 -14.22 14.69
C SER A 121 -15.08 -13.03 15.61
N THR A 122 -15.25 -11.83 15.04
CA THR A 122 -15.59 -10.60 15.77
C THR A 122 -17.09 -10.36 15.89
N TRP A 123 -17.92 -11.09 15.12
CA TRP A 123 -19.38 -11.14 15.24
C TRP A 123 -19.80 -12.43 15.93
#